data_AF-A0A356DX23-F1
#
_entry.id   AF-A0A356DX23-F1
#
_cell.length_a   1.000
_cell.length_b   1.000
_cell.length_c   1.000
_cell.angle_alpha   90.00
_cell.angle_beta   90.00
_cell.angle_gamma   90.00
#
_symmetry.space_group_name_H-M   'P 1'
#
loop_
_entity.id
_entity.type
_entity.pdbx_description
1 polymer ?
#
loop_
_entity_poly.entity_id
_entity_poly.type
_entity_poly.pdbx_seq_one_letter_code
_entity_poly.pdbx_strand_id
1 'polypeptide(L)'
;MDAIKSYLENMFLHLPKSPEVIRAKDELSQMMEDKYNQLRSEGRTDNEAVGQVIAEFGNLDELAANLGISNEVSALSTEPEQINMTDEDVERYFAISRESSRQVAGGVALILFGVIILILLQSIADKGFVAEKVAQAFGVGGLLMMVAIAVYIFIVAGVKTDKYENIETKFVNIDPYLRNRIKIQKDEYIPTFGRTIAIGVFLILLGVIVLVTAS
;
A
#
# COMPACT_ATOMS: atom_id res chain seq x y z
N MET A 1 14.88 34.30 26.70
CA MET A 1 14.28 34.59 25.35
C MET A 1 14.51 33.50 24.30
N ASP A 2 15.72 32.95 24.13
CA ASP A 2 16.01 31.95 23.07
C ASP A 2 15.18 30.66 23.17
N ALA A 3 14.82 30.25 24.39
CA ALA A 3 13.98 29.08 24.62
C ALA A 3 12.56 29.23 24.04
N ILE A 4 11.96 30.43 24.10
CA ILE A 4 10.63 30.72 23.53
C ILE A 4 10.67 30.59 22.01
N LYS A 5 11.72 31.14 21.38
CA LYS A 5 11.92 31.05 19.93
C LYS A 5 12.10 29.61 19.46
N SER A 6 12.94 28.85 20.16
CA SER A 6 13.14 27.42 19.85
C SER A 6 11.86 26.61 20.01
N TYR A 7 11.05 26.88 21.04
CA TYR A 7 9.76 26.24 21.23
C TYR A 7 8.79 26.56 20.07
N LEU A 8 8.67 27.84 19.71
CA LEU A 8 7.84 28.30 18.58
C LEU A 8 8.30 27.66 17.25
N GLU A 9 9.59 27.57 17.00
CA GLU A 9 10.11 26.92 15.78
C GLU A 9 9.76 25.44 15.72
N ASN A 10 9.90 24.72 16.84
CA ASN A 10 9.53 23.31 16.92
C ASN A 10 8.03 23.11 16.70
N MET A 11 7.20 24.02 17.20
CA MET A 11 5.74 23.98 17.05
C MET A 11 5.31 24.08 15.58
N PHE A 12 6.01 24.86 14.77
CA PHE A 12 5.70 25.07 13.35
C PHE A 12 6.56 24.23 12.38
N LEU A 13 7.44 23.36 12.90
CA LEU A 13 8.48 22.67 12.12
C LEU A 13 7.93 21.90 10.92
N HIS A 14 6.76 21.27 11.08
CA HIS A 14 6.17 20.40 10.08
C HIS A 14 5.12 21.09 9.22
N LEU A 15 4.74 22.34 9.51
CA LEU A 15 3.68 23.04 8.79
C LEU A 15 4.13 23.50 7.40
N PRO A 16 3.22 23.49 6.40
CA PRO A 16 3.52 24.05 5.09
C PRO A 16 3.83 25.54 5.24
N LYS A 17 4.78 26.06 4.45
CA LYS A 17 5.12 27.49 4.41
C LYS A 17 4.08 28.29 3.60
N SER A 18 2.81 28.16 3.95
CA SER A 18 1.74 28.96 3.35
C SER A 18 1.74 30.37 3.95
N PRO A 19 1.17 31.38 3.24
CA PRO A 19 1.03 32.73 3.78
C PRO A 19 0.30 32.77 5.13
N GLU A 20 -0.70 31.92 5.32
CA GLU A 20 -1.53 31.82 6.53
C GLU A 20 -0.73 31.27 7.71
N VAL A 21 0.09 30.25 7.48
CA VAL A 21 0.98 29.66 8.50
C VAL A 21 2.06 30.65 8.93
N ILE A 22 2.64 31.37 7.97
CA ILE A 22 3.66 32.38 8.28
C ILE A 22 3.05 33.50 9.12
N ARG A 23 1.86 34.00 8.74
CA ARG A 23 1.12 35.00 9.53
C ARG A 23 0.83 34.51 10.94
N ALA A 24 0.32 33.29 11.08
CA ALA A 24 0.00 32.71 12.38
C ALA A 24 1.25 32.54 13.27
N LYS A 25 2.38 32.15 12.69
CA LYS A 25 3.66 32.06 13.40
C LYS A 25 4.11 33.43 13.92
N ASP A 26 4.01 34.47 13.09
CA ASP A 26 4.40 35.82 13.46
C ASP A 26 3.48 36.40 14.55
N GLU A 27 2.17 36.18 14.43
CA GLU A 27 1.18 36.58 15.44
C GLU A 27 1.43 35.90 16.78
N LEU A 28 1.65 34.58 16.78
CA LEU A 28 1.95 33.85 18.01
C LEU A 28 3.30 34.27 18.62
N SER A 29 4.32 34.52 17.78
CA SER A 29 5.61 35.02 18.24
C SER A 29 5.45 36.34 19.01
N GLN A 30 4.65 37.26 18.47
CA GLN A 30 4.42 38.56 19.09
C GLN A 30 3.68 38.41 20.42
N MET A 31 2.61 37.60 20.47
CA MET A 31 1.87 37.36 21.71
C MET A 31 2.75 36.75 22.82
N MET A 32 3.62 35.79 22.46
CA MET A 32 4.54 35.16 23.41
C MET A 32 5.61 36.15 23.92
N GLU A 33 6.11 37.02 23.04
CA GLU A 33 7.09 38.05 23.40
C GLU A 33 6.50 39.13 24.31
N ASP A 34 5.30 39.60 24.00
CA ASP A 34 4.57 40.57 24.83
C ASP A 34 4.31 40.01 26.23
N LYS A 35 3.88 38.74 26.32
CA LYS A 35 3.66 38.07 27.61
C LYS A 35 4.96 37.88 28.39
N TYR A 36 6.03 37.49 27.72
CA TYR A 36 7.34 37.36 28.34
C TYR A 36 7.80 38.70 28.93
N ASN A 37 7.71 39.79 28.16
CA ASN A 37 8.11 41.12 28.61
C ASN A 37 7.25 41.61 29.79
N GLN A 38 5.95 41.32 29.77
CA GLN A 38 5.06 41.58 30.90
C GLN A 38 5.55 40.88 32.18
N LEU A 39 5.80 39.57 32.12
CA LEU A 39 6.25 38.79 33.29
C LEU A 39 7.60 39.29 33.82
N ARG A 40 8.49 39.74 32.92
CA ARG A 40 9.76 40.38 33.30
C ARG A 40 9.54 41.71 34.02
N SER A 41 8.57 42.51 33.58
CA SER A 41 8.19 43.77 34.25
C SER A 41 7.52 43.56 35.61
N GLU A 42 6.84 42.42 35.80
CA GLU A 42 6.27 41.98 37.08
C GLU A 42 7.32 41.40 38.05
N GLY A 43 8.60 41.38 37.65
CA GLY A 43 9.73 40.96 38.48
C GLY A 43 10.04 39.46 38.44
N ARG A 44 9.43 38.68 37.54
CA ARG A 44 9.75 37.25 37.37
C ARG A 44 11.13 37.04 36.77
N THR A 45 11.81 35.96 37.14
CA THR A 45 13.10 35.57 36.52
C THR A 45 12.91 35.11 35.06
N ASP A 46 13.98 35.10 34.25
CA ASP A 46 13.90 34.70 32.83
C ASP A 46 13.36 33.26 32.70
N ASN A 47 13.86 32.34 33.53
CA ASN A 47 13.42 30.94 33.52
C ASN A 47 11.94 30.78 33.93
N GLU A 48 11.47 31.54 34.93
CA GLU A 48 10.07 31.51 35.34
C GLU A 48 9.15 32.11 34.28
N ALA A 49 9.56 33.23 33.68
CA ALA A 49 8.80 33.87 32.61
C ALA A 49 8.68 32.96 31.38
N VAL A 50 9.79 32.33 30.96
CA VAL A 50 9.80 31.36 29.85
C VAL A 50 8.88 30.18 30.14
N GLY A 51 9.02 29.55 31.32
CA GLY A 51 8.20 28.39 31.68
C GLY A 51 6.71 28.72 31.72
N GLN A 52 6.35 29.88 32.24
CA GLN A 52 4.96 30.34 32.31
C GLN A 52 4.37 30.65 30.93
N VAL A 53 5.12 31.31 30.05
CA VAL A 53 4.67 31.57 28.67
C VAL A 53 4.41 30.26 27.93
N ILE A 54 5.32 29.29 28.00
CA ILE A 54 5.13 27.99 27.35
C ILE A 54 3.88 27.26 27.89
N ALA A 55 3.66 27.32 29.21
CA ALA A 55 2.49 26.69 29.82
C ALA A 55 1.16 27.38 29.47
N GLU A 56 1.16 28.70 29.27
CA GLU A 56 -0.04 29.47 28.97
C GLU A 56 -0.50 29.33 27.52
N PHE A 57 0.44 29.29 26.57
CA PHE A 57 0.12 29.15 25.16
C PHE A 57 -0.11 27.68 24.75
N GLY A 58 0.42 26.73 25.51
CA GLY A 58 0.15 25.30 25.29
C GLY A 58 0.56 24.82 23.89
N ASN A 59 -0.17 23.85 23.37
CA ASN A 59 0.14 23.22 22.08
C ASN A 59 -0.58 23.90 20.89
N LEU A 60 -0.02 23.71 19.69
CA LEU A 60 -0.53 24.31 18.46
C LEU A 60 -1.98 23.96 18.14
N ASP A 61 -2.44 22.77 18.52
CA ASP A 61 -3.81 22.29 18.26
C ASP A 61 -4.87 23.16 18.94
N GLU A 62 -4.57 23.70 20.12
CA GLU A 62 -5.47 24.58 20.88
C GLU A 62 -5.51 25.99 20.27
N LEU A 63 -4.39 26.43 19.70
CA LEU A 63 -4.23 27.76 19.11
C LEU A 63 -4.65 27.83 17.64
N ALA A 64 -4.67 26.70 16.93
CA ALA A 64 -4.89 26.64 15.49
C ALA A 64 -6.22 27.27 15.06
N ALA A 65 -7.28 27.07 15.86
CA ALA A 65 -8.60 27.65 15.61
C ALA A 65 -8.60 29.18 15.71
N ASN A 66 -7.89 29.73 16.70
CA ASN A 66 -7.80 31.16 16.92
C ASN A 66 -6.88 31.85 15.90
N LEU A 67 -5.84 31.16 15.45
CA LEU A 67 -4.89 31.65 14.46
C LEU A 67 -5.40 31.49 13.01
N GLY A 68 -6.51 30.77 12.80
CA GLY A 68 -7.10 30.54 11.48
C GLY A 68 -6.30 29.56 10.62
N ILE A 69 -5.53 28.67 11.25
CA ILE A 69 -4.71 27.65 10.58
C ILE A 69 -5.20 26.22 10.87
N SER A 70 -6.45 26.08 11.34
CA SER A 70 -7.02 24.76 11.66
C SER A 70 -6.96 23.78 10.49
N ASN A 71 -7.11 24.25 9.25
CA ASN A 71 -7.08 23.38 8.08
C ASN A 71 -5.66 22.88 7.80
N GLU A 72 -4.66 23.72 8.00
CA GLU A 72 -3.24 23.45 7.77
C GLU A 72 -2.68 22.53 8.87
N VAL A 73 -3.09 22.75 10.12
CA VAL A 73 -2.77 21.86 11.25
C VAL A 73 -3.49 20.53 11.10
N SER A 74 -4.77 20.53 10.68
CA SER A 74 -5.50 19.29 10.38
C SER A 74 -4.92 18.54 9.18
N ALA A 75 -4.34 19.25 8.20
CA ALA A 75 -3.62 18.66 7.06
C ALA A 75 -2.25 18.07 7.45
N LEU A 76 -1.65 18.48 8.58
CA LEU A 76 -0.52 17.76 9.16
C LEU A 76 -0.95 16.57 10.00
N SER A 77 -2.07 16.72 10.72
CA SER A 77 -2.76 15.66 11.42
C SER A 77 -3.57 14.77 10.47
N THR A 78 -3.15 14.66 9.21
CA THR A 78 -3.73 13.73 8.24
C THR A 78 -3.44 12.30 8.72
N GLU A 79 -4.21 11.84 9.70
CA GLU A 79 -4.80 10.52 9.59
C GLU A 79 -5.45 10.48 8.20
N PRO A 80 -4.98 9.60 7.32
CA PRO A 80 -5.49 9.54 5.96
C PRO A 80 -6.98 9.26 6.05
N GLU A 81 -7.79 10.22 5.60
CA GLU A 81 -9.17 10.08 5.13
C GLU A 81 -9.79 8.74 5.55
N GLN A 82 -10.35 8.68 6.77
CA GLN A 82 -10.95 7.47 7.32
C GLN A 82 -12.09 7.02 6.41
N ILE A 83 -11.81 6.05 5.54
CA ILE A 83 -12.85 5.29 4.87
C ILE A 83 -13.44 4.40 5.96
N ASN A 84 -14.62 4.77 6.47
CA ASN A 84 -15.44 3.89 7.29
C ASN A 84 -15.87 2.70 6.42
N MET A 85 -15.03 1.66 6.36
CA MET A 85 -15.37 0.40 5.73
C MET A 85 -16.26 -0.37 6.70
N THR A 86 -17.50 -0.61 6.28
CA THR A 86 -18.47 -1.44 7.02
C THR A 86 -18.06 -2.91 6.86
N ASP A 87 -18.48 -3.80 7.76
CA ASP A 87 -18.22 -5.25 7.62
C ASP A 87 -18.63 -5.81 6.24
N GLU A 88 -19.66 -5.22 5.62
CA GLU A 88 -20.10 -5.54 4.26
C GLU A 88 -19.05 -5.22 3.17
N ASP A 89 -18.28 -4.14 3.34
CA ASP A 89 -17.25 -3.73 2.38
C ASP A 89 -16.03 -4.67 2.43
N VAL A 90 -15.71 -5.18 3.62
CA VAL A 90 -14.64 -6.16 3.84
C VAL A 90 -15.02 -7.52 3.22
N GLU A 91 -16.27 -7.96 3.38
CA GLU A 91 -16.75 -9.21 2.80
C GLU A 91 -16.81 -9.14 1.26
N ARG A 92 -17.24 -8.00 0.70
CA ARG A 92 -17.16 -7.76 -0.76
C ARG A 92 -15.72 -7.76 -1.28
N TYR A 93 -14.77 -7.18 -0.53
CA TYR A 93 -13.35 -7.23 -0.90
C TYR A 93 -12.82 -8.66 -0.96
N PHE A 94 -13.12 -9.49 0.06
CA PHE A 94 -12.70 -10.90 0.05
C PHE A 94 -13.36 -11.71 -1.07
N ALA A 95 -14.64 -11.45 -1.39
CA ALA A 95 -15.32 -12.12 -2.49
C ALA A 95 -14.68 -11.77 -3.85
N ILE A 96 -14.43 -10.48 -4.12
CA ILE A 96 -13.85 -9.99 -5.38
C ILE A 96 -12.38 -10.42 -5.51
N SER A 97 -11.62 -10.38 -4.41
CA SER A 97 -10.22 -10.84 -4.38
C SER A 97 -10.10 -12.35 -4.64
N ARG A 98 -11.00 -13.15 -4.08
CA ARG A 98 -11.03 -14.61 -4.29
C ARG A 98 -11.42 -14.98 -5.71
N GLU A 99 -12.37 -14.27 -6.31
CA GLU A 99 -12.78 -14.48 -7.70
C GLU A 99 -11.64 -14.10 -8.67
N SER A 100 -11.01 -12.94 -8.43
CA SER A 100 -9.90 -12.44 -9.25
C SER A 100 -8.69 -13.37 -9.16
N SER A 101 -8.37 -13.88 -7.96
CA SER A 101 -7.31 -14.88 -7.76
C SER A 101 -7.57 -16.19 -8.52
N ARG A 102 -8.84 -16.64 -8.57
CA ARG A 102 -9.22 -17.85 -9.32
C ARG A 102 -9.10 -17.62 -10.83
N GLN A 103 -9.41 -16.42 -11.32
CA GLN A 103 -9.24 -16.04 -12.73
C GLN A 103 -7.77 -16.02 -13.14
N VAL A 104 -6.89 -15.47 -12.28
CA VAL A 104 -5.43 -15.49 -12.50
C VAL A 104 -4.89 -16.93 -12.49
N ALA A 105 -5.27 -17.74 -11.50
CA ALA A 105 -4.86 -19.15 -11.44
C ALA A 105 -5.32 -19.93 -12.69
N GLY A 106 -6.55 -19.68 -13.16
CA GLY A 106 -7.09 -20.26 -14.38
C GLY A 106 -6.32 -19.84 -15.64
N GLY A 107 -5.94 -18.57 -15.75
CA GLY A 107 -5.13 -18.07 -16.86
C GLY A 107 -3.74 -18.71 -16.92
N VAL A 108 -3.07 -18.86 -15.76
CA VAL A 108 -1.77 -19.55 -15.69
C VAL A 108 -1.91 -21.03 -16.05
N ALA A 109 -2.95 -21.70 -15.55
CA ALA A 109 -3.22 -23.10 -15.90
C ALA A 109 -3.49 -23.29 -17.41
N LEU A 110 -4.20 -22.34 -18.04
CA LEU A 110 -4.47 -22.34 -19.47
C LEU A 110 -3.18 -22.23 -20.29
N ILE A 111 -2.25 -21.36 -19.88
CA ILE A 111 -0.94 -21.23 -20.54
C ILE A 111 -0.14 -22.54 -20.41
N LEU A 112 -0.07 -23.10 -19.20
CA LEU A 112 0.64 -24.37 -18.97
C LEU A 112 0.05 -25.51 -19.80
N PHE A 113 -1.27 -25.58 -19.90
CA PHE A 113 -1.96 -26.54 -20.76
C PHE A 113 -1.61 -26.35 -22.24
N GLY A 114 -1.54 -25.09 -22.71
CA GLY A 114 -1.07 -24.77 -24.05
C GLY A 114 0.36 -25.23 -24.32
N VAL A 115 1.26 -25.05 -23.34
CA VAL A 115 2.66 -25.52 -23.44
C VAL A 115 2.72 -27.04 -23.52
N ILE A 116 1.94 -27.75 -22.70
CA ILE A 116 1.85 -29.22 -22.75
C ILE A 116 1.38 -29.69 -24.13
N ILE A 117 0.34 -29.08 -24.68
CA ILE A 117 -0.19 -29.39 -26.01
C ILE A 117 0.88 -29.18 -27.09
N LEU A 118 1.59 -28.05 -27.05
CA LEU A 118 2.65 -27.74 -28.01
C LEU A 118 3.74 -28.83 -28.00
N ILE A 119 4.20 -29.19 -26.80
CA ILE A 119 5.25 -30.21 -26.62
C ILE A 119 4.78 -31.58 -27.12
N LEU A 120 3.54 -31.97 -26.82
CA LEU A 120 2.97 -33.24 -27.29
C LEU A 120 2.84 -33.29 -28.82
N LEU A 121 2.37 -32.20 -29.44
CA LEU A 121 2.26 -32.09 -30.90
C LEU A 121 3.62 -32.20 -31.58
N GLN A 122 4.66 -31.57 -31.04
CA GLN A 122 6.02 -31.69 -31.55
C GLN A 122 6.54 -33.13 -31.42
N SER A 123 6.38 -33.75 -30.24
CA SER A 123 6.83 -35.14 -30.01
C SER A 123 6.13 -36.16 -30.92
N ILE A 124 4.85 -35.94 -31.26
CA ILE A 124 4.10 -36.78 -32.21
C ILE A 124 4.59 -36.56 -33.65
N ALA A 125 4.94 -35.31 -34.01
CA ALA A 125 5.48 -34.98 -35.32
C ALA A 125 6.87 -35.60 -35.54
N ASP A 126 7.73 -35.60 -34.52
CA ASP A 126 9.06 -36.22 -34.56
C ASP A 126 8.99 -37.73 -34.82
N LYS A 127 7.91 -38.38 -34.34
CA LYS A 127 7.62 -39.80 -34.60
C LYS A 127 7.02 -40.07 -35.98
N GLY A 128 6.84 -39.04 -36.82
CA GLY A 128 6.37 -39.16 -38.20
C GLY A 128 4.86 -39.28 -38.36
N PHE A 129 4.06 -39.15 -37.29
CA PHE A 129 2.59 -39.27 -37.35
C PHE A 129 1.90 -38.02 -37.90
N VAL A 130 2.51 -36.85 -37.77
CA VAL A 130 1.98 -35.56 -38.22
C VAL A 130 3.09 -34.78 -38.93
N ALA A 131 2.75 -34.06 -39.99
CA ALA A 131 3.70 -33.20 -40.68
C ALA A 131 4.24 -32.10 -39.73
N GLU A 132 5.56 -31.95 -39.67
CA GLU A 132 6.25 -31.00 -38.78
C GLU A 132 5.72 -29.57 -38.90
N LYS A 133 5.51 -29.10 -40.15
CA LYS A 133 4.94 -27.78 -40.43
C LYS A 133 3.54 -27.59 -39.85
N VAL A 134 2.73 -28.65 -39.85
CA VAL A 134 1.37 -28.64 -39.31
C VAL A 134 1.43 -28.60 -37.79
N ALA A 135 2.22 -29.48 -37.16
CA ALA A 135 2.40 -29.49 -35.72
C ALA A 135 2.95 -28.17 -35.17
N GLN A 136 3.90 -27.56 -35.89
CA GLN A 136 4.46 -26.26 -35.51
C GLN A 136 3.43 -25.12 -35.64
N ALA A 137 2.68 -25.06 -36.74
CA ALA A 137 1.68 -24.03 -36.96
C ALA A 137 0.54 -24.10 -35.93
N PHE A 138 0.01 -25.31 -35.67
CA PHE A 138 -1.07 -25.50 -34.70
C PHE A 138 -0.59 -25.41 -33.25
N GLY A 139 0.61 -25.92 -32.94
CA GLY A 139 1.19 -25.86 -31.60
C GLY A 139 1.52 -24.43 -31.19
N VAL A 140 2.32 -23.71 -31.99
CA VAL A 140 2.72 -22.34 -31.70
C VAL A 140 1.52 -21.39 -31.82
N GLY A 141 0.72 -21.52 -32.88
CA GLY A 141 -0.48 -20.68 -33.07
C GLY A 141 -1.51 -20.88 -31.95
N GLY A 142 -1.77 -22.12 -31.57
CA GLY A 142 -2.68 -22.45 -30.47
C GLY A 142 -2.18 -21.93 -29.12
N LEU A 143 -0.89 -22.08 -28.83
CA LEU A 143 -0.29 -21.54 -27.61
C LEU A 143 -0.44 -20.01 -27.55
N LEU A 144 -0.08 -19.30 -28.63
CA LEU A 144 -0.19 -17.83 -28.68
C LEU A 144 -1.64 -17.36 -28.47
N MET A 145 -2.62 -18.09 -29.00
CA MET A 145 -4.03 -17.77 -28.77
C MET A 145 -4.45 -17.99 -27.31
N MET A 146 -4.02 -19.08 -26.67
CA MET A 146 -4.27 -19.31 -25.25
C MET A 146 -3.59 -18.28 -24.36
N VAL A 147 -2.36 -17.87 -24.69
CA VAL A 147 -1.65 -16.78 -24.00
C VAL A 147 -2.40 -15.46 -24.14
N ALA A 148 -2.90 -15.12 -25.32
CA ALA A 148 -3.69 -13.90 -25.52
C ALA A 148 -4.96 -13.89 -24.66
N ILE A 149 -5.67 -15.02 -24.55
CA ILE A 149 -6.84 -15.17 -23.68
C ILE A 149 -6.44 -15.02 -22.20
N ALA A 150 -5.37 -15.66 -21.78
CA ALA A 150 -4.88 -15.56 -20.41
C ALA A 150 -4.46 -14.13 -20.03
N VAL A 151 -3.76 -13.42 -20.93
CA VAL A 151 -3.38 -12.02 -20.74
C VAL A 151 -4.61 -11.12 -20.63
N TYR A 152 -5.64 -11.33 -21.46
CA TYR A 152 -6.90 -10.60 -21.32
C TYR A 152 -7.54 -10.81 -19.93
N ILE A 153 -7.58 -12.06 -19.45
CA ILE A 153 -8.07 -12.37 -18.11
C ILE A 153 -7.22 -11.69 -17.04
N PHE A 154 -5.89 -11.67 -17.19
CA PHE A 154 -4.98 -10.99 -16.25
C PHE A 154 -5.20 -9.48 -16.23
N ILE A 155 -5.43 -8.85 -17.38
CA ILE A 155 -5.72 -7.41 -17.44
C ILE A 155 -7.05 -7.10 -16.74
N VAL A 156 -8.11 -7.87 -17.02
CA VAL A 156 -9.42 -7.67 -16.38
C VAL A 156 -9.37 -7.93 -14.88
N ALA A 157 -8.66 -8.97 -14.44
CA ALA A 157 -8.46 -9.26 -13.02
C ALA A 157 -7.61 -8.18 -12.35
N GLY A 158 -6.53 -7.74 -13.01
CA GLY A 158 -5.63 -6.68 -12.54
C GLY A 158 -6.37 -5.35 -12.35
N VAL A 159 -7.14 -4.90 -13.33
CA VAL A 159 -7.95 -3.66 -13.24
C VAL A 159 -9.00 -3.73 -12.11
N LYS A 160 -9.56 -4.92 -11.84
CA LYS A 160 -10.46 -5.11 -10.69
C LYS A 160 -9.72 -5.00 -9.36
N THR A 161 -8.50 -5.51 -9.27
CA THR A 161 -7.66 -5.46 -8.06
C THR A 161 -7.05 -4.06 -7.83
N ASP A 162 -6.65 -3.37 -8.89
CA ASP A 162 -6.02 -2.03 -8.88
C ASP A 162 -6.95 -0.96 -8.25
N LYS A 163 -8.28 -1.15 -8.37
CA LYS A 163 -9.28 -0.34 -7.68
C LYS A 163 -9.16 -0.38 -6.14
N TYR A 164 -8.46 -1.39 -5.60
CA TYR A 164 -8.22 -1.60 -4.17
C TYR A 164 -6.76 -1.38 -3.75
N GLU A 165 -5.84 -1.13 -4.69
CA GLU A 165 -4.42 -0.80 -4.40
C GLU A 165 -4.28 0.58 -3.70
N ASN A 166 -5.33 1.42 -3.82
CA ASN A 166 -5.52 2.62 -3.00
C ASN A 166 -5.62 2.35 -1.48
N ILE A 167 -5.82 1.09 -1.07
CA ILE A 167 -5.86 0.66 0.34
C ILE A 167 -4.49 0.16 0.81
N GLU A 168 -3.63 -0.36 -0.08
CA GLU A 168 -2.28 -0.82 0.25
C GLU A 168 -1.26 0.33 0.38
N THR A 169 -1.50 1.45 -0.29
CA THR A 169 -0.60 2.62 -0.32
C THR A 169 -0.94 3.71 0.71
N LYS A 170 -2.10 3.63 1.39
CA LYS A 170 -2.45 4.51 2.52
C LYS A 170 -2.17 3.78 3.83
N PHE A 171 -1.47 4.44 4.77
CA PHE A 171 -1.24 3.92 6.12
C PHE A 171 -2.57 3.70 6.84
N VAL A 172 -3.11 2.48 6.81
CA VAL A 172 -4.30 2.13 7.58
C VAL A 172 -3.89 1.94 9.04
N ASN A 173 -4.35 2.83 9.91
CA ASN A 173 -4.23 2.67 11.36
C ASN A 173 -5.30 1.66 11.82
N ILE A 174 -5.00 0.38 11.61
CA ILE A 174 -5.84 -0.73 12.04
C ILE A 174 -5.70 -0.86 13.56
N ASP A 175 -6.82 -0.91 14.30
CA ASP A 175 -6.88 -1.21 15.74
C ASP A 175 -5.86 -2.33 16.07
N PRO A 176 -5.02 -2.18 17.11
CA PRO A 176 -3.99 -3.17 17.46
C PRO A 176 -4.51 -4.61 17.50
N TYR A 177 -5.77 -4.80 17.88
CA TYR A 177 -6.42 -6.11 17.93
C TYR A 177 -6.70 -6.70 16.54
N LEU A 178 -7.17 -5.87 15.60
CA LEU A 178 -7.50 -6.28 14.23
C LEU A 178 -6.22 -6.49 13.39
N ARG A 179 -5.17 -5.67 13.62
CA ARG A 179 -3.84 -5.87 13.03
C ARG A 179 -3.25 -7.21 13.44
N ASN A 180 -3.39 -7.58 14.72
CA ASN A 180 -2.87 -8.85 15.22
C ASN A 180 -3.62 -10.06 14.62
N ARG A 181 -4.95 -9.98 14.48
CA ARG A 181 -5.73 -11.06 13.83
C ARG A 181 -5.39 -11.24 12.36
N ILE A 182 -5.28 -10.15 11.59
CA ILE A 182 -4.90 -10.21 10.17
C ILE A 182 -3.47 -10.72 10.02
N LYS A 183 -2.56 -10.29 10.89
CA LYS A 183 -1.17 -10.76 10.90
C LYS A 183 -1.08 -12.25 11.20
N ILE A 184 -1.82 -12.75 12.20
CA ILE A 184 -1.85 -14.19 12.54
C ILE A 184 -2.39 -15.00 11.36
N GLN A 185 -3.50 -14.58 10.73
CA GLN A 185 -4.05 -15.28 9.57
C GLN A 185 -3.11 -15.26 8.35
N LYS A 186 -2.42 -14.15 8.13
CA LYS A 186 -1.41 -14.03 7.07
C LYS A 186 -0.19 -14.91 7.36
N ASP A 187 0.35 -14.86 8.58
CA ASP A 187 1.50 -15.66 9.01
C ASP A 187 1.22 -17.17 8.99
N GLU A 188 -0.04 -17.58 9.22
CA GLU A 188 -0.47 -18.98 9.12
C GLU A 188 -0.66 -19.44 7.66
N TYR A 189 -1.05 -18.53 6.76
CA TYR A 189 -1.24 -18.82 5.34
C TYR A 189 0.05 -18.75 4.51
N ILE A 190 1.01 -17.88 4.85
CA ILE A 190 2.31 -17.75 4.16
C ILE A 190 3.04 -19.10 3.98
N PRO A 191 3.23 -19.95 5.02
CA PRO A 191 3.96 -21.20 4.87
C PRO A 191 3.22 -22.24 4.01
N THR A 192 1.88 -22.28 4.07
CA THR A 192 1.07 -23.20 3.24
C THR A 192 1.02 -22.74 1.79
N PHE A 193 0.92 -21.44 1.54
CA PHE A 193 1.02 -20.82 0.22
C PHE A 193 2.38 -21.10 -0.42
N GLY A 194 3.47 -20.85 0.32
CA GLY A 194 4.84 -21.10 -0.15
C GLY A 194 5.08 -22.57 -0.50
N ARG A 195 4.61 -23.50 0.34
CA ARG A 195 4.72 -24.95 0.07
C ARG A 195 3.94 -25.36 -1.19
N THR A 196 2.77 -24.79 -1.42
CA THR A 196 1.92 -25.14 -2.59
C THR A 196 2.56 -24.65 -3.89
N ILE A 197 3.11 -23.44 -3.91
CA ILE A 197 3.86 -22.92 -5.07
C ILE A 197 5.11 -23.78 -5.32
N ALA A 198 5.87 -24.09 -4.28
CA ALA A 198 7.08 -24.91 -4.40
C ALA A 198 6.78 -26.29 -4.99
N ILE A 199 5.71 -26.95 -4.55
CA ILE A 199 5.25 -28.24 -5.11
C ILE A 199 4.86 -28.08 -6.59
N GLY A 200 4.12 -27.02 -6.94
CA GLY A 200 3.73 -26.75 -8.33
C GLY A 200 4.94 -26.55 -9.25
N VAL A 201 5.89 -25.71 -8.84
CA VAL A 201 7.14 -25.46 -9.60
C VAL A 201 7.97 -26.73 -9.71
N PHE A 202 8.08 -27.50 -8.63
CA PHE A 202 8.80 -28.78 -8.62
C PHE A 202 8.20 -29.78 -9.62
N LEU A 203 6.87 -29.92 -9.66
CA LEU A 203 6.19 -30.80 -10.62
C LEU A 203 6.38 -30.36 -12.07
N ILE A 204 6.35 -29.05 -12.35
CA ILE A 204 6.63 -28.51 -13.70
C ILE A 204 8.06 -28.85 -14.12
N LEU A 205 9.05 -28.60 -13.26
CA LEU A 205 10.45 -28.90 -13.55
C LEU A 205 10.70 -30.40 -13.73
N LEU A 206 10.08 -31.24 -12.90
CA LEU A 206 10.16 -32.69 -13.03
C LEU A 206 9.56 -33.16 -14.36
N GLY A 207 8.43 -32.58 -14.78
CA GLY A 207 7.83 -32.83 -16.09
C GLY A 207 8.77 -32.48 -17.24
N VAL A 208 9.43 -31.32 -17.19
CA VAL A 208 10.43 -30.90 -18.19
C VAL A 208 11.63 -31.85 -18.22
N ILE A 209 12.13 -32.27 -17.05
CA ILE A 209 13.25 -33.22 -16.96
C ILE A 209 12.88 -34.56 -17.59
N VAL A 210 11.70 -35.12 -17.26
CA VAL A 210 11.23 -36.38 -17.85
C VAL A 210 11.12 -36.24 -19.36
N LEU A 211 10.60 -35.12 -19.86
CA LEU A 211 10.48 -34.89 -21.29
C LEU A 211 11.85 -34.89 -21.98
N VAL A 212 12.79 -34.08 -21.48
CA VAL A 212 14.13 -33.93 -22.08
C VAL A 212 14.95 -35.22 -21.99
N THR A 213 14.71 -36.05 -20.97
CA THR A 213 15.42 -37.32 -20.81
C THR A 213 14.78 -38.49 -21.56
N ALA A 214 13.49 -38.39 -21.92
CA ALA A 214 12.75 -39.42 -22.64
C ALA A 214 12.65 -39.16 -24.17
N SER A 215 12.94 -37.94 -24.61
CA SER A 215 13.16 -37.55 -26.03
C SER A 215 14.55 -37.92 -26.49
#